data_AF-A0A519TFQ5-F1
#
_entry.id   AF-A0A519TFQ5-F1
#
_cell.length_a   1.000
_cell.length_b   1.000
_cell.length_c   1.000
_cell.angle_alpha   90.00
_cell.angle_beta   90.00
_cell.angle_gamma   90.00
#
_symmetry.space_group_name_H-M   'P 1'
#
loop_
_entity.id
_entity.type
_entity.pdbx_description
1 polymer ?
#
loop_
_entity_poly.entity_id
_entity_poly.type
_entity_poly.pdbx_seq_one_letter_code
_entity_poly.pdbx_strand_id
1 'polypeptide(L)'
;MSLLLAMHLTGKHINYYHICHRKLWLFHHGISFQQTHDHVADGTLLHLTAYPQRAQRYREIQMEGIKIDFYDPHERVVHEIKRSMK
;
A
#
# COMPACT_ATOMS: atom_id res chain seq x y z
N MET A 1 -8.39 -1.66 31.38
CA MET A 1 -7.12 -2.05 30.74
C MET A 1 -7.33 -3.28 29.86
N SER A 2 -7.96 -3.11 28.70
CA SER A 2 -7.69 -4.00 27.58
C SER A 2 -7.75 -3.16 26.31
N LEU A 3 -6.58 -2.61 25.98
CA LEU A 3 -6.25 -2.19 24.63
C LEU A 3 -6.38 -3.42 23.74
N LEU A 4 -7.53 -3.62 23.10
CA LEU A 4 -7.62 -4.49 21.94
C LEU A 4 -7.91 -3.61 20.75
N LEU A 5 -6.78 -3.17 20.18
CA LEU A 5 -6.55 -2.68 18.83
C LEU A 5 -7.81 -2.36 18.02
N ALA A 6 -7.98 -1.09 17.68
CA ALA A 6 -8.61 -0.77 16.41
C ALA A 6 -7.94 -1.64 15.32
N MET A 7 -8.68 -2.57 14.73
CA MET A 7 -8.22 -3.32 13.56
C MET A 7 -7.78 -2.29 12.53
N HIS A 8 -6.47 -2.19 12.28
CA HIS A 8 -5.94 -1.32 11.23
C HIS A 8 -6.23 -1.97 9.87
N LEU A 9 -7.47 -1.78 9.43
CA LEU A 9 -7.90 -2.15 8.09
C LEU A 9 -7.14 -1.30 7.08
N THR A 10 -6.68 -1.95 6.02
CA THR A 10 -5.95 -1.32 4.93
C THR A 10 -6.52 -1.82 3.61
N GLY A 11 -6.19 -1.17 2.49
CA GLY A 11 -6.64 -1.61 1.17
C GLY A 11 -6.29 -3.08 0.85
N LYS A 12 -5.20 -3.62 1.41
CA LYS A 12 -4.84 -5.04 1.24
C LYS A 12 -5.87 -5.99 1.87
N HIS A 13 -6.45 -5.61 3.00
CA HIS A 13 -7.50 -6.42 3.64
C HIS A 13 -8.73 -6.51 2.74
N ILE A 14 -9.17 -5.37 2.17
CA ILE A 14 -10.30 -5.31 1.24
C ILE A 14 -9.99 -6.14 -0.03
N ASN A 15 -8.80 -5.98 -0.60
CA ASN A 15 -8.36 -6.76 -1.75
C ASN A 15 -8.40 -8.28 -1.47
N TYR A 16 -7.87 -8.73 -0.33
CA TYR A 16 -7.88 -10.16 0.00
C TYR A 16 -9.25 -10.68 0.34
N TYR A 17 -10.13 -9.86 0.91
CA TYR A 17 -11.53 -10.23 1.12
C TYR A 17 -12.18 -10.63 -0.22
N HIS A 18 -12.00 -9.83 -1.27
CA HIS A 18 -12.58 -10.13 -2.59
C HIS A 18 -11.89 -11.28 -3.32
N ILE A 19 -10.60 -11.55 -3.05
CA ILE A 19 -9.87 -12.65 -3.69
C ILE A 19 -10.10 -13.99 -2.98
N CYS A 20 -9.88 -14.05 -1.66
CA CYS A 20 -9.93 -15.27 -0.87
C CYS A 20 -9.95 -14.98 0.64
N HIS A 21 -11.02 -15.39 1.33
CA HIS A 21 -11.16 -15.20 2.77
C HIS A 21 -10.06 -15.90 3.60
N ARG A 22 -9.59 -17.07 3.17
CA ARG A 22 -8.47 -17.76 3.86
C ARG A 22 -7.18 -16.95 3.80
N LYS A 23 -6.90 -16.33 2.64
CA LYS A 23 -5.75 -15.44 2.47
C LYS A 23 -5.84 -14.22 3.38
N LEU A 24 -7.04 -13.62 3.49
CA LEU A 24 -7.29 -12.54 4.43
C LEU A 24 -7.04 -12.97 5.88
N TRP A 25 -7.55 -14.13 6.29
CA TRP A 25 -7.35 -14.65 7.65
C TRP A 25 -5.87 -14.84 7.96
N LEU A 26 -5.13 -15.51 7.07
CA LEU A 26 -3.68 -15.71 7.23
C LEU A 26 -2.94 -14.38 7.34
N PHE A 27 -3.23 -13.42 6.44
CA PHE A 27 -2.62 -12.10 6.45
C PHE A 27 -2.92 -11.32 7.75
N HIS A 28 -4.16 -11.38 8.24
CA HIS A 28 -4.57 -10.74 9.49
C HIS A 28 -3.82 -11.31 10.71
N HIS A 29 -3.51 -12.61 10.69
CA HIS A 29 -2.69 -13.27 11.71
C HIS A 29 -1.18 -13.18 11.47
N GLY A 30 -0.72 -12.30 10.57
CA GLY A 30 0.71 -12.04 10.32
C GLY A 30 1.40 -13.08 9.44
N ILE A 31 0.65 -14.00 8.84
CA ILE A 31 1.17 -15.05 7.96
C ILE A 31 1.07 -14.56 6.50
N SER A 32 2.20 -14.19 5.89
CA SER A 32 2.25 -13.70 4.50
C SER A 32 3.29 -14.44 3.67
N PHE A 33 2.95 -14.72 2.41
CA PHE A 33 3.82 -15.40 1.44
C PHE A 33 4.25 -14.50 0.28
N GLN A 34 4.02 -13.19 0.40
CA GLN A 34 4.19 -12.26 -0.72
C GLN A 34 5.61 -11.72 -0.87
N GLN A 35 6.41 -11.76 0.19
CA GLN A 35 7.78 -11.25 0.20
C GLN A 35 8.70 -11.99 -0.78
N THR A 36 8.39 -13.23 -1.15
CA THR A 36 9.19 -14.07 -2.05
C THR A 36 8.81 -13.93 -3.52
N HIS A 37 7.82 -13.10 -3.86
CA HIS A 37 7.30 -13.00 -5.21
C HIS A 37 7.96 -11.84 -5.98
N ASP A 38 8.51 -12.10 -7.16
CA ASP A 38 9.25 -11.10 -7.96
C ASP A 38 8.43 -9.84 -8.24
N HIS A 39 7.14 -9.97 -8.59
CA HIS A 39 6.25 -8.83 -8.77
C HIS A 39 6.15 -7.90 -7.53
N VAL A 40 6.31 -8.42 -6.31
CA VAL A 40 6.29 -7.62 -5.08
C VAL A 40 7.62 -6.87 -4.93
N ALA A 41 8.74 -7.52 -5.25
CA ALA A 41 10.05 -6.87 -5.31
C ALA A 41 10.07 -5.76 -6.36
N ASP A 42 9.61 -6.05 -7.59
CA ASP A 42 9.48 -5.09 -8.68
C ASP A 42 8.62 -3.88 -8.29
N GLY A 43 7.46 -4.13 -7.68
CA GLY A 43 6.56 -3.08 -7.22
C GLY A 43 7.20 -2.18 -6.16
N THR A 44 8.01 -2.77 -5.27
CA THR A 44 8.76 -2.04 -4.25
C THR A 44 9.83 -1.16 -4.88
N LEU A 45 10.62 -1.72 -5.82
CA LEU A 45 11.64 -0.97 -6.55
C LEU A 45 11.02 0.17 -7.36
N LEU A 46 9.90 -0.07 -8.05
CA LEU A 46 9.17 0.95 -8.80
C LEU A 46 8.70 2.09 -7.88
N HIS A 47 8.11 1.77 -6.73
CA HIS A 47 7.67 2.78 -5.77
C HIS A 47 8.83 3.67 -5.27
N LEU A 48 10.03 3.09 -5.12
CA LEU A 48 11.24 3.82 -4.70
C LEU A 48 11.86 4.66 -5.83
N THR A 49 11.80 4.18 -7.08
CA THR A 49 12.56 4.77 -8.20
C THR A 49 11.74 5.66 -9.13
N ALA A 50 10.41 5.54 -9.13
CA ALA A 50 9.55 6.21 -10.11
C ALA A 50 9.68 7.74 -10.15
N TYR A 51 10.06 8.38 -9.04
CA TYR A 51 10.20 9.85 -8.97
C TYR A 51 11.39 10.30 -8.10
N PRO A 52 12.58 10.50 -8.70
CA PRO A 52 13.76 10.95 -7.95
C PRO A 52 13.62 12.37 -7.37
N GLN A 53 12.68 13.19 -7.86
CA GLN A 53 12.43 14.56 -7.39
C GLN A 53 11.28 14.66 -6.38
N ARG A 54 10.84 13.54 -5.77
CA ARG A 54 9.67 13.48 -4.86
C ARG A 54 9.70 14.55 -3.76
N ALA A 55 10.87 14.81 -3.16
CA ALA A 55 11.03 15.71 -2.02
C ALA A 55 10.78 17.21 -2.32
N GLN A 56 10.86 17.65 -3.59
CA GLN A 56 10.78 19.09 -3.91
C GLN A 56 9.35 19.60 -4.13
N ARG A 57 8.42 18.76 -4.58
CA ARG A 57 7.05 19.19 -4.92
C ARG A 57 5.95 18.44 -4.19
N TYR A 58 6.23 17.28 -3.60
CA TYR A 58 5.18 16.31 -3.32
C TYR A 58 5.28 15.73 -1.91
N ARG A 59 4.12 15.41 -1.32
CA ARG A 59 4.03 14.84 0.03
C ARG A 59 3.47 13.42 -0.04
N GLU A 60 4.19 12.49 0.57
CA GLU A 60 3.64 11.16 0.88
C GLU A 60 2.73 11.32 2.09
N ILE A 61 1.49 10.83 1.98
CA ILE A 61 0.48 10.98 3.04
C ILE A 61 0.12 9.59 3.55
N GLN A 62 0.32 9.38 4.85
CA GLN A 62 -0.11 8.17 5.55
C GLN A 62 -1.06 8.58 6.68
N MET A 63 -2.28 8.05 6.65
CA MET A 63 -3.34 8.35 7.61
C MET A 63 -4.19 7.10 7.85
N GLU A 64 -4.37 6.69 9.11
CA GLU A 64 -5.40 5.70 9.51
C GLU A 64 -5.49 4.42 8.64
N GLY A 65 -4.34 3.86 8.24
CA GLY A 65 -4.29 2.64 7.39
C GLY A 65 -4.40 2.88 5.87
N ILE A 66 -4.54 4.13 5.46
CA ILE A 66 -4.45 4.60 4.08
C ILE A 66 -3.04 5.12 3.84
N LYS A 67 -2.46 4.69 2.73
CA LYS A 67 -1.18 5.19 2.23
C LYS A 67 -1.40 5.69 0.81
N ILE A 68 -1.20 6.99 0.61
CA ILE A 68 -1.26 7.63 -0.70
C ILE A 68 0.17 7.71 -1.23
N ASP A 69 0.41 7.19 -2.43
CA ASP A 69 1.73 7.26 -3.07
C ASP A 69 2.20 8.71 -3.24
N PHE A 70 1.29 9.59 -3.66
CA PHE A 70 1.57 10.98 -3.95
C PHE A 70 0.31 11.86 -3.86
N TYR A 71 0.47 13.06 -3.30
CA TYR A 71 -0.53 14.14 -3.37
C TYR A 71 0.12 15.45 -3.83
N ASP A 72 -0.49 16.10 -4.83
CA ASP A 72 -0.15 17.47 -5.27
C ASP A 72 -1.05 18.48 -4.55
N PRO A 73 -0.54 19.33 -3.65
CA PRO A 73 -1.35 20.31 -2.92
C PRO A 73 -1.85 21.48 -3.78
N HIS A 74 -1.18 21.79 -4.89
CA HIS A 74 -1.54 22.91 -5.77
C HIS A 74 -2.72 22.53 -6.66
N GLU A 75 -2.60 21.40 -7.36
CA GLU A 75 -3.65 20.88 -8.23
C GLU A 75 -4.71 20.08 -7.45
N ARG A 76 -4.44 19.73 -6.18
CA ARG A 76 -5.29 18.91 -5.30
C ARG A 76 -5.57 17.52 -5.88
N VAL A 77 -4.58 16.92 -6.53
CA VAL A 77 -4.71 15.63 -7.22
C VAL A 77 -3.95 14.55 -6.46
N VAL A 78 -4.57 13.37 -6.36
CA VAL A 78 -3.94 12.15 -5.84
C VAL A 78 -3.42 11.32 -7.01
N HIS A 79 -2.18 10.85 -6.90
CA HIS A 79 -1.57 9.98 -7.90
C HIS A 79 -1.20 8.64 -7.26
N GLU A 80 -1.56 7.55 -7.93
CA GLU A 80 -1.25 6.17 -7.54
C GLU A 80 -0.38 5.54 -8.62
N ILE A 81 0.71 4.89 -8.21
CA ILE A 81 1.64 4.27 -9.15
C ILE A 81 1.32 2.78 -9.24
N LYS A 82 1.14 2.30 -10.48
CA LYS A 82 0.96 0.87 -10.77
C LYS A 82 1.91 0.44 -11.86
N ARG A 83 2.42 -0.80 -11.73
CA ARG A 83 3.18 -1.45 -12.80
C ARG A 83 2.27 -1.57 -14.03
N SER A 84 2.75 -1.12 -15.18
CA SER A 84 2.08 -1.32 -16.47
C SER A 84 2.15 -2.80 -16.88
N MET A 85 1.14 -3.29 -17.60
CA MET A 85 1.12 -4.65 -18.15
C MET A 85 1.88 -4.80 -19.48
N LYS A 86 2.55 -3.74 -19.95
CA LYS A 86 3.45 -3.79 -21.10
C LYS A 86 4.85 -4.22 -20.70
#